data_AF-A0A0C9RNE9-F1
#
_entry.id   AF-A0A0C9RNE9-F1
#
_cell.length_a   1.000
_cell.length_b   1.000
_cell.length_c   1.000
_cell.angle_alpha   90.00
_cell.angle_beta   90.00
_cell.angle_gamma   90.00
#
_symmetry.space_group_name_H-M   'P 1'
#
loop_
_entity.id
_entity.type
_entity.pdbx_description
1 polymer ?
#
loop_
_entity_poly.entity_id
_entity_poly.type
_entity_poly.pdbx_seq_one_letter_code
_entity_poly.pdbx_strand_id
1 'polypeptide(L)'
;MASRVVDYYRGKCIFITGGTGFLGSCLIEKLLRCCPDVKNIYLLIRPKKGKEITERLEELTKNSVFDRLREEGKTDLFSKLIGVSGDVGDENLGLSSEERLTIVEHVEVIFHSAATLDFEAGLKSAVDINLLGTRRVVQLAQEIRNLKALVHVSSAYVNSFLLETKEQIYPPPADVDEVLALVGEKDEKIIDRETPKLLKNHPNAYTFSKHLAEHEV
;
A
#
# COMPACT_ATOMS: atom_id res chain seq x y z
N MET A 1 29.99 7.56 12.85
CA MET A 1 29.12 8.48 12.10
C MET A 1 27.69 7.99 12.25
N ALA A 2 26.73 8.87 12.49
CA ALA A 2 25.32 8.48 12.51
C ALA A 2 24.90 7.94 11.14
N SER A 3 24.01 6.95 11.12
CA SER A 3 23.51 6.36 9.87
C SER A 3 22.65 7.38 9.12
N ARG A 4 23.00 7.68 7.86
CA ARG A 4 22.22 8.60 7.00
C ARG A 4 20.74 8.22 6.91
N VAL A 5 20.44 6.92 6.99
CA VAL A 5 19.05 6.41 6.98
C VAL A 5 18.34 6.77 8.28
N VAL A 6 18.99 6.60 9.43
CA VAL A 6 18.42 6.95 10.73
C VAL A 6 18.17 8.45 10.82
N ASP A 7 19.13 9.26 10.38
CA ASP A 7 18.99 10.70 10.36
C ASP A 7 17.90 11.16 9.37
N TYR A 8 17.71 10.45 8.26
CA TYR A 8 16.61 10.73 7.34
C TYR A 8 15.24 10.52 8.01
N TYR A 9 15.02 9.45 8.78
CA TYR A 9 13.71 9.19 9.40
C TYR A 9 13.47 9.90 10.74
N ARG A 10 14.50 10.52 11.32
CA ARG A 10 14.42 11.25 12.59
C ARG A 10 13.32 12.32 12.54
N GLY A 11 12.37 12.23 13.47
CA GLY A 11 11.30 13.20 13.64
C GLY A 11 10.19 13.17 12.58
N LYS A 12 10.29 12.29 11.56
CA LYS A 12 9.29 12.22 10.48
C LYS A 12 8.07 11.41 10.87
N CYS A 13 6.93 11.75 10.27
CA CYS A 13 5.73 10.94 10.26
C CYS A 13 5.64 10.12 8.97
N ILE A 14 5.25 8.86 9.11
CA ILE A 14 5.17 7.90 8.00
C ILE A 14 3.73 7.42 7.87
N PHE A 15 3.21 7.32 6.64
CA PHE A 15 1.95 6.65 6.35
C PHE A 15 2.21 5.33 5.62
N ILE A 16 1.60 4.25 6.07
CA ILE A 16 1.80 2.91 5.50
C ILE A 16 0.44 2.30 5.16
N THR A 17 0.27 1.90 3.90
CA THR A 17 -0.81 1.00 3.51
C THR A 17 -0.28 -0.42 3.39
N GLY A 18 -1.09 -1.42 3.78
CA GLY A 18 -0.65 -2.81 3.83
C GLY A 18 0.22 -3.14 5.05
N GLY A 19 0.21 -2.30 6.09
CA GLY A 19 0.99 -2.48 7.31
C GLY A 19 0.69 -3.77 8.08
N THR A 20 -0.54 -4.29 7.97
CA THR A 20 -0.92 -5.58 8.58
C THR A 20 -0.52 -6.80 7.74
N GLY A 21 0.02 -6.59 6.54
CA GLY A 21 0.52 -7.67 5.67
C GLY A 21 1.93 -8.09 6.04
N PHE A 22 2.42 -9.17 5.42
CA PHE A 22 3.75 -9.73 5.70
C PHE A 22 4.87 -8.69 5.55
N LEU A 23 5.04 -8.12 4.37
CA LEU A 23 6.10 -7.12 4.11
C LEU A 23 5.91 -5.85 4.96
N GLY A 24 4.67 -5.35 5.08
CA GLY A 24 4.36 -4.16 5.87
C GLY A 24 4.74 -4.32 7.34
N SER A 25 4.45 -5.47 7.95
CA SER A 25 4.81 -5.73 9.35
C SER A 25 6.33 -5.77 9.57
N CYS A 26 7.08 -6.37 8.63
CA CYS A 26 8.54 -6.36 8.64
C CYS A 26 9.12 -4.94 8.48
N LEU A 27 8.51 -4.12 7.61
CA LEU A 27 8.90 -2.71 7.45
C LEU A 27 8.69 -1.92 8.74
N ILE A 28 7.53 -2.10 9.40
CA ILE A 28 7.21 -1.43 10.66
C ILE A 28 8.22 -1.84 11.75
N GLU A 29 8.48 -3.14 11.92
CA GLU A 29 9.49 -3.64 12.85
C GLU A 29 10.85 -2.98 12.61
N LYS A 30 11.28 -2.94 11.34
CA LYS A 30 12.57 -2.38 10.96
C LYS A 30 12.66 -0.89 11.23
N LEU A 31 11.59 -0.13 10.96
CA LEU A 31 11.49 1.30 11.24
C LEU A 31 11.58 1.55 12.74
N LEU A 32 10.82 0.83 13.56
CA LEU A 32 10.86 0.99 15.02
C LEU A 32 12.25 0.63 15.57
N ARG A 33 12.81 -0.52 15.17
CA ARG A 33 14.08 -1.00 15.72
C ARG A 33 15.29 -0.19 15.27
N CYS A 34 15.34 0.20 14.01
CA CYS A 34 16.52 0.86 13.43
C CYS A 34 16.39 2.39 13.42
N CYS A 35 15.18 2.94 13.38
CA CYS A 35 14.91 4.38 13.36
C CYS A 35 14.03 4.77 14.56
N PRO A 36 14.49 4.55 15.80
CA PRO A 36 13.66 4.75 16.99
C PRO A 36 13.23 6.20 17.18
N ASP A 37 13.85 7.16 16.49
CA ASP A 37 13.49 8.58 16.55
C ASP A 37 12.42 9.01 15.53
N VAL A 38 11.81 8.08 14.79
CA VAL A 38 10.60 8.36 14.00
C VAL A 38 9.50 8.92 14.92
N LYS A 39 8.73 9.90 14.44
CA LYS A 39 7.70 10.55 15.26
C LYS A 39 6.49 9.64 15.40
N ASN A 40 5.74 9.47 14.31
CA ASN A 40 4.55 8.62 14.24
C ASN A 40 4.56 7.75 12.97
N ILE A 41 3.95 6.58 13.05
CA ILE A 41 3.70 5.69 11.92
C ILE A 41 2.19 5.46 11.85
N TYR A 42 1.53 6.14 10.90
CA TYR A 42 0.12 6.00 10.60
C TYR A 42 -0.11 4.77 9.72
N LEU A 43 -0.98 3.86 10.15
CA LEU A 43 -1.27 2.61 9.46
C LEU A 43 -2.71 2.62 8.96
N LEU A 44 -2.90 2.53 7.64
CA LEU A 44 -4.22 2.31 7.07
C LEU A 44 -4.66 0.86 7.36
N ILE A 45 -5.67 0.71 8.21
CA ILE A 45 -6.18 -0.58 8.64
C ILE A 45 -7.64 -0.70 8.21
N ARG A 46 -7.91 -1.74 7.40
CA ARG A 46 -9.28 -2.06 6.95
C ARG A 46 -10.20 -2.32 8.15
N PRO A 47 -11.44 -1.83 8.17
CA PRO A 47 -12.40 -2.26 9.18
C PRO A 47 -12.62 -3.78 9.14
N LYS A 48 -12.84 -4.40 10.30
CA LYS A 48 -13.27 -5.80 10.39
C LYS A 48 -14.46 -5.88 11.34
N LYS A 49 -15.54 -6.56 10.92
CA LYS A 49 -16.75 -6.68 11.73
C LYS A 49 -16.43 -7.22 13.13
N GLY A 50 -16.83 -6.46 14.15
CA GLY A 50 -16.64 -6.82 15.55
C GLY A 50 -15.21 -6.66 16.07
N LYS A 51 -14.37 -5.86 15.39
CA LYS A 51 -13.06 -5.45 15.92
C LYS A 51 -12.81 -3.97 15.69
N GLU A 52 -12.40 -3.28 16.74
CA GLU A 52 -11.96 -1.89 16.65
C GLU A 52 -10.57 -1.80 16.00
N ILE A 53 -10.25 -0.65 15.40
CA ILE A 53 -8.92 -0.42 14.78
C ILE A 53 -7.80 -0.53 15.83
N THR A 54 -8.05 -0.10 17.05
CA THR A 54 -7.12 -0.22 18.19
C THR A 54 -6.82 -1.69 18.51
N GLU A 55 -7.84 -2.55 18.57
CA GLU A 55 -7.67 -3.99 18.79
C GLU A 55 -6.87 -4.64 17.65
N ARG A 56 -7.16 -4.26 16.40
CA ARG A 56 -6.39 -4.73 15.23
C ARG A 56 -4.92 -4.33 15.30
N LEU A 57 -4.65 -3.12 15.79
CA LEU A 57 -3.29 -2.62 15.97
C LEU A 57 -2.55 -3.36 17.08
N GLU A 58 -3.21 -3.61 18.21
CA GLU A 58 -2.65 -4.43 19.29
C GLU A 58 -2.31 -5.84 18.82
N GLU A 59 -3.21 -6.47 18.04
CA GLU A 59 -2.96 -7.79 17.44
C GLU A 59 -1.75 -7.80 16.52
N LEU A 60 -1.56 -6.74 15.72
CA LEU A 60 -0.38 -6.60 14.88
C LEU A 60 0.90 -6.66 15.72
N THR A 61 0.96 -5.91 16.82
CA THR A 61 2.16 -5.89 17.69
C THR A 61 2.47 -7.22 18.35
N LYS A 62 1.52 -8.17 18.42
CA LYS A 62 1.70 -9.52 18.95
C LYS A 62 2.33 -10.49 17.94
N ASN A 63 2.45 -10.11 16.65
CA ASN A 63 3.10 -10.94 15.64
C ASN A 63 4.57 -11.25 16.02
N SER A 64 5.06 -12.44 15.65
CA SER A 64 6.43 -12.89 15.93
C SER A 64 7.50 -12.03 15.27
N VAL A 65 7.18 -11.30 14.19
CA VAL A 65 8.12 -10.33 13.61
C VAL A 65 8.60 -9.31 14.65
N PHE A 66 7.76 -8.97 15.64
CA PHE A 66 8.08 -8.04 16.71
C PHE A 66 8.70 -8.71 17.96
N ASP A 67 9.00 -10.01 17.95
CA ASP A 67 9.60 -10.74 19.09
C ASP A 67 10.87 -10.06 19.57
N ARG A 68 11.74 -9.69 18.63
CA ARG A 68 13.00 -9.01 18.94
C ARG A 68 12.81 -7.69 19.70
N LEU A 69 11.81 -6.90 19.34
CA LEU A 69 11.51 -5.64 20.06
C LEU A 69 11.00 -5.92 21.48
N ARG A 70 10.24 -7.00 21.69
CA ARG A 70 9.80 -7.43 23.02
C ARG A 70 10.96 -7.92 23.87
N GLU A 71 11.81 -8.78 23.32
CA GLU A 71 12.98 -9.35 23.99
C GLU A 71 14.02 -8.29 24.37
N GLU A 72 14.21 -7.29 23.51
CA GLU A 72 15.10 -6.14 23.78
C GLU A 72 14.47 -5.08 24.70
N GLY A 73 13.22 -5.28 25.17
CA GLY A 73 12.53 -4.35 26.08
C GLY A 73 12.11 -3.03 25.45
N LYS A 74 11.93 -2.98 24.12
CA LYS A 74 11.62 -1.78 23.33
C LYS A 74 10.15 -1.67 22.92
N THR A 75 9.25 -2.16 23.78
CA THR A 75 7.81 -2.16 23.51
C THR A 75 7.18 -0.76 23.63
N ASP A 76 7.86 0.17 24.29
CA ASP A 76 7.51 1.59 24.34
C ASP A 76 7.40 2.21 22.94
N LEU A 77 8.19 1.72 21.98
CA LEU A 77 8.16 2.15 20.58
C LEU A 77 6.83 1.85 19.88
N PHE A 78 6.02 0.89 20.37
CA PHE A 78 4.70 0.61 19.79
C PHE A 78 3.72 1.77 19.95
N SER A 79 3.94 2.67 20.92
CA SER A 79 3.14 3.89 21.08
C SER A 79 3.22 4.85 19.89
N LYS A 80 4.21 4.67 19.00
CA LYS A 80 4.37 5.45 17.77
C LYS A 80 3.46 4.99 16.65
N LEU A 81 2.85 3.80 16.78
CA LEU A 81 1.92 3.27 15.79
C LEU A 81 0.54 3.87 16.01
N ILE A 82 -0.03 4.44 14.96
CA ILE A 82 -1.37 5.04 14.99
C ILE A 82 -2.20 4.37 13.89
N GLY A 83 -3.18 3.58 14.29
CA GLY A 83 -4.12 2.97 13.33
C GLY A 83 -5.14 4.00 12.88
N VAL A 84 -5.33 4.12 11.56
CA VAL A 84 -6.43 4.89 10.96
C VAL A 84 -7.35 3.93 10.20
N SER A 85 -8.65 4.16 10.30
CA SER A 85 -9.64 3.32 9.63
C SER A 85 -9.68 3.62 8.14
N GLY A 86 -9.59 2.60 7.29
CA GLY A 86 -9.82 2.79 5.85
C GLY A 86 -9.37 1.64 4.95
N ASP A 87 -9.71 1.74 3.67
CA ASP A 87 -9.41 0.76 2.62
C ASP A 87 -8.93 1.49 1.36
N VAL A 88 -7.91 0.95 0.69
CA VAL A 88 -7.43 1.51 -0.59
C VAL A 88 -8.46 1.36 -1.70
N GLY A 89 -9.39 0.41 -1.57
CA GLY A 89 -10.52 0.22 -2.48
C GLY A 89 -11.59 1.32 -2.37
N ASP A 90 -11.59 2.10 -1.28
CA ASP A 90 -12.60 3.13 -1.01
C ASP A 90 -12.15 4.51 -1.49
N GLU A 91 -13.11 5.33 -1.90
CA GLU A 91 -12.88 6.75 -2.20
C GLU A 91 -12.20 7.46 -1.01
N ASN A 92 -11.22 8.32 -1.30
CA ASN A 92 -10.38 8.97 -0.29
C ASN A 92 -9.74 8.01 0.74
N LEU A 93 -9.51 6.76 0.34
CA LEU A 93 -9.01 5.66 1.19
C LEU A 93 -9.93 5.30 2.37
N GLY A 94 -11.19 5.75 2.36
CA GLY A 94 -12.13 5.56 3.46
C GLY A 94 -11.76 6.33 4.74
N LEU A 95 -10.81 7.27 4.66
CA LEU A 95 -10.36 8.08 5.79
C LEU A 95 -11.45 9.08 6.21
N SER A 96 -11.59 9.31 7.52
CA SER A 96 -12.35 10.46 8.00
C SER A 96 -11.67 11.78 7.59
N SER A 97 -12.44 12.87 7.52
CA SER A 97 -11.89 14.20 7.20
C SER A 97 -10.78 14.62 8.17
N GLU A 98 -10.90 14.24 9.45
CA GLU A 98 -9.92 14.56 10.50
C GLU A 98 -8.61 13.75 10.35
N GLU A 99 -8.70 12.45 10.09
CA GLU A 99 -7.53 11.60 9.83
C GLU A 99 -6.83 12.02 8.54
N ARG A 100 -7.60 12.30 7.48
CA ARG A 100 -7.07 12.77 6.18
C ARG A 100 -6.33 14.09 6.35
N LEU A 101 -6.91 15.06 7.06
CA LEU A 101 -6.24 16.32 7.38
C LEU A 101 -4.96 16.10 8.19
N THR A 102 -5.00 15.23 9.20
CA THR A 102 -3.82 14.90 10.01
C THR A 102 -2.68 14.35 9.14
N ILE A 103 -3.00 13.45 8.20
CA ILE A 103 -2.03 12.87 7.27
C ILE A 103 -1.47 13.95 6.35
N VAL A 104 -2.33 14.77 5.73
CA VAL A 104 -1.95 15.86 4.81
C VAL A 104 -0.99 16.87 5.47
N GLU A 105 -1.22 17.20 6.74
CA GLU A 105 -0.43 18.19 7.47
C GLU A 105 0.92 17.65 7.95
N HIS A 106 0.98 16.38 8.35
CA HIS A 106 2.11 15.88 9.15
C HIS A 106 2.94 14.81 8.46
N VAL A 107 2.38 14.00 7.55
CA VAL A 107 3.13 12.89 6.95
C VAL A 107 4.16 13.40 5.96
N GLU A 108 5.32 12.75 5.93
CA GLU A 108 6.42 13.11 5.01
C GLU A 108 6.84 11.93 4.14
N VAL A 109 6.55 10.70 4.55
CA VAL A 109 6.90 9.50 3.77
C VAL A 109 5.69 8.58 3.69
N ILE A 110 5.36 8.14 2.49
CA ILE A 110 4.36 7.10 2.26
C ILE A 110 5.04 5.82 1.83
N PHE A 111 4.66 4.71 2.44
CA PHE A 111 4.90 3.37 1.91
C PHE A 111 3.57 2.75 1.47
N HIS A 112 3.41 2.59 0.17
CA HIS A 112 2.24 1.92 -0.39
C HIS A 112 2.56 0.45 -0.67
N SER A 113 2.14 -0.44 0.23
CA SER A 113 2.30 -1.88 0.10
C SER A 113 0.98 -2.67 0.08
N ALA A 114 -0.16 -2.00 0.23
CA ALA A 114 -1.47 -2.64 0.08
C ALA A 114 -1.68 -3.11 -1.37
N ALA A 115 -2.09 -4.36 -1.53
CA ALA A 115 -2.50 -4.97 -2.78
C ALA A 115 -3.42 -6.16 -2.46
N THR A 116 -4.25 -6.56 -3.42
CA THR A 116 -4.83 -7.91 -3.40
C THR A 116 -3.80 -8.87 -3.99
N LEU A 117 -3.52 -9.99 -3.30
CA LEU A 117 -2.60 -11.05 -3.75
C LEU A 117 -3.38 -12.28 -4.25
N ASP A 118 -4.68 -12.13 -4.46
CA ASP A 118 -5.52 -13.19 -4.98
C ASP A 118 -5.31 -13.34 -6.49
N PHE A 119 -4.58 -14.38 -6.88
CA PHE A 119 -4.30 -14.69 -8.28
C PHE A 119 -5.52 -15.22 -9.05
N GLU A 120 -6.58 -15.59 -8.34
CA GLU A 120 -7.85 -16.05 -8.91
C GLU A 120 -8.90 -14.93 -8.95
N ALA A 121 -8.59 -13.75 -8.41
CA ALA A 121 -9.50 -12.61 -8.44
C ALA A 121 -9.81 -12.16 -9.87
N GLY A 122 -11.08 -11.81 -10.10
CA GLY A 122 -11.54 -11.21 -11.35
C GLY A 122 -10.92 -9.83 -11.60
N LEU A 123 -10.98 -9.38 -12.86
CA LEU A 123 -10.35 -8.13 -13.32
C LEU A 123 -10.75 -6.92 -12.48
N LYS A 124 -12.05 -6.77 -12.22
CA LYS A 124 -12.60 -5.63 -11.46
C LYS A 124 -11.98 -5.51 -10.07
N SER A 125 -12.01 -6.58 -9.27
CA SER A 125 -11.44 -6.59 -7.92
C SER A 125 -9.93 -6.28 -7.93
N ALA A 126 -9.19 -6.87 -8.87
CA ALA A 126 -7.75 -6.63 -9.00
C ALA A 126 -7.45 -5.18 -9.38
N VAL A 127 -8.17 -4.62 -10.35
CA VAL A 127 -8.01 -3.22 -10.79
C VAL A 127 -8.43 -2.23 -9.69
N ASP A 128 -9.57 -2.46 -9.03
CA ASP A 128 -10.08 -1.59 -7.97
C ASP A 128 -9.08 -1.43 -6.81
N ILE A 129 -8.42 -2.52 -6.41
CA ILE A 129 -7.47 -2.50 -5.30
C ILE A 129 -6.06 -2.12 -5.76
N ASN A 130 -5.53 -2.77 -6.78
CA ASN A 130 -4.12 -2.63 -7.13
C ASN A 130 -3.86 -1.37 -7.97
N LEU A 131 -4.75 -1.03 -8.90
CA LEU A 131 -4.58 0.12 -9.79
C LEU A 131 -5.26 1.36 -9.21
N LEU A 132 -6.57 1.32 -9.04
CA LEU A 132 -7.32 2.47 -8.54
C LEU A 132 -6.95 2.81 -7.09
N GLY A 133 -6.69 1.81 -6.25
CA GLY A 133 -6.13 2.03 -4.92
C GLY A 133 -4.76 2.72 -4.94
N THR A 134 -3.90 2.41 -5.91
CA THR A 134 -2.63 3.15 -6.11
C THR A 134 -2.89 4.60 -6.49
N ARG A 135 -3.79 4.83 -7.46
CA ARG A 135 -4.21 6.18 -7.87
C ARG A 135 -4.71 7.02 -6.69
N ARG A 136 -5.53 6.44 -5.81
CA ARG A 136 -6.04 7.13 -4.61
C ARG A 136 -4.94 7.46 -3.60
N VAL A 137 -3.95 6.59 -3.43
CA VAL A 137 -2.79 6.88 -2.59
C VAL A 137 -1.93 8.01 -3.19
N VAL A 138 -1.76 8.02 -4.51
CA VAL A 138 -1.03 9.09 -5.21
C VAL A 138 -1.77 10.42 -5.09
N GLN A 139 -3.11 10.43 -5.22
CA GLN A 139 -3.93 11.61 -4.99
C GLN A 139 -3.76 12.16 -3.56
N LEU A 140 -3.79 11.30 -2.54
CA LEU A 140 -3.47 11.72 -1.18
C LEU A 140 -2.05 12.29 -1.06
N ALA A 141 -1.07 11.65 -1.72
CA ALA A 141 0.32 12.09 -1.70
C ALA A 141 0.49 13.51 -2.28
N GLN A 142 -0.25 13.85 -3.34
CA GLN A 142 -0.24 15.18 -3.97
C GLN A 142 -0.77 16.28 -3.05
N GLU A 143 -1.60 15.94 -2.07
CA GLU A 143 -2.15 16.90 -1.10
C GLU A 143 -1.21 17.13 0.10
N ILE A 144 -0.29 16.20 0.39
CA ILE A 144 0.59 16.28 1.56
C ILE A 144 1.54 17.47 1.45
N ARG A 145 1.54 18.33 2.48
CA ARG A 145 2.27 19.61 2.47
C ARG A 145 3.79 19.47 2.38
N ASN A 146 4.36 18.41 2.94
CA ASN A 146 5.80 18.24 3.07
C ASN A 146 6.26 16.85 2.63
N LEU A 147 5.67 16.31 1.57
CA LEU A 147 6.03 14.99 1.06
C LEU A 147 7.51 14.94 0.68
N LYS A 148 8.21 13.92 1.18
CA LYS A 148 9.62 13.63 0.87
C LYS A 148 9.78 12.42 -0.02
N ALA A 149 8.91 11.41 0.13
CA ALA A 149 8.93 10.22 -0.71
C ALA A 149 7.58 9.49 -0.69
N LEU A 150 7.17 8.99 -1.85
CA LEU A 150 6.20 7.91 -2.01
C LEU A 150 6.97 6.68 -2.47
N VAL A 151 6.91 5.60 -1.69
CA VAL A 151 7.52 4.31 -2.02
C VAL A 151 6.41 3.32 -2.35
N HIS A 152 6.24 3.01 -3.63
CA HIS A 152 5.31 1.99 -4.09
C HIS A 152 5.97 0.61 -4.15
N VAL A 153 5.32 -0.38 -3.54
CA VAL A 153 5.75 -1.78 -3.63
C VAL A 153 5.03 -2.43 -4.82
N SER A 154 5.76 -2.59 -5.92
CA SER A 154 5.30 -3.38 -7.08
C SER A 154 5.51 -4.89 -6.86
N SER A 155 5.53 -5.68 -7.92
CA SER A 155 5.73 -7.13 -7.88
C SER A 155 6.69 -7.57 -8.98
N ALA A 156 7.57 -8.52 -8.69
CA ALA A 156 8.41 -9.14 -9.72
C ALA A 156 7.58 -9.83 -10.83
N TYR A 157 6.29 -10.10 -10.57
CA TYR A 157 5.40 -10.76 -11.52
C TYR A 157 4.77 -9.84 -12.56
N VAL A 158 4.93 -8.51 -12.45
CA VAL A 158 4.39 -7.56 -13.45
C VAL A 158 4.95 -7.82 -14.85
N ASN A 159 6.16 -8.36 -14.94
CA ASN A 159 6.83 -8.72 -16.18
C ASN A 159 7.06 -10.24 -16.32
N SER A 160 6.26 -11.08 -15.65
CA SER A 160 6.44 -12.54 -15.63
C SER A 160 6.31 -13.23 -17.00
N PHE A 161 5.77 -12.52 -17.99
CA PHE A 161 5.70 -12.97 -19.39
C PHE A 161 7.00 -12.73 -20.18
N LEU A 162 8.00 -12.05 -19.62
CA LEU A 162 9.31 -11.84 -20.22
C LEU A 162 10.30 -12.89 -19.69
N LEU A 163 11.17 -13.40 -20.58
CA LEU A 163 12.25 -14.32 -20.20
C LEU A 163 13.39 -13.62 -19.46
N GLU A 164 13.61 -12.35 -19.77
CA GLU A 164 14.65 -11.51 -19.17
C GLU A 164 14.06 -10.12 -18.86
N THR A 165 14.39 -9.58 -17.69
CA THR A 165 13.97 -8.25 -17.26
C THR A 165 15.17 -7.40 -16.85
N LYS A 166 15.10 -6.13 -17.21
CA LYS A 166 16.01 -5.03 -16.81
C LYS A 166 15.31 -4.10 -15.82
N GLU A 167 16.11 -3.38 -15.04
CA GLU A 167 15.66 -2.31 -14.14
C GLU A 167 15.20 -1.09 -14.94
N GLN A 168 13.94 -1.12 -15.39
CA GLN A 168 13.26 -0.06 -16.12
C GLN A 168 11.75 -0.20 -15.95
N ILE A 169 11.02 0.88 -16.19
CA ILE A 169 9.57 0.83 -16.34
C ILE A 169 9.25 0.39 -17.76
N TYR A 170 8.49 -0.69 -17.89
CA TYR A 170 8.06 -1.21 -19.20
C TYR A 170 6.83 -0.44 -19.68
N PRO A 171 6.56 -0.37 -20.99
CA PRO A 171 5.34 0.26 -21.48
C PRO A 171 4.10 -0.41 -20.89
N PRO A 172 3.06 0.38 -20.55
CA PRO A 172 1.87 -0.16 -19.93
C PRO A 172 1.18 -1.17 -20.86
N PRO A 173 0.60 -2.27 -20.32
CA PRO A 173 -0.05 -3.29 -21.15
C PRO A 173 -1.36 -2.80 -21.78
N ALA A 174 -1.95 -1.71 -21.28
CA ALA A 174 -3.15 -1.06 -21.79
C ALA A 174 -3.19 0.42 -21.33
N ASP A 175 -4.06 1.24 -21.91
CA ASP A 175 -4.34 2.57 -21.38
C ASP A 175 -5.07 2.47 -20.03
N VAL A 176 -4.61 3.21 -19.03
CA VAL A 176 -5.15 3.08 -17.67
C VAL A 176 -6.60 3.56 -17.59
N ASP A 177 -6.94 4.67 -18.22
CA ASP A 177 -8.27 5.26 -18.11
C ASP A 177 -9.30 4.45 -18.90
N GLU A 178 -8.91 3.83 -20.01
CA GLU A 178 -9.74 2.84 -20.71
C GLU A 178 -10.04 1.61 -19.84
N VAL A 179 -9.04 1.11 -19.10
CA VAL A 179 -9.24 -0.03 -18.18
C VAL A 179 -10.17 0.35 -17.03
N LEU A 180 -10.00 1.55 -16.46
CA LEU A 180 -10.86 2.04 -15.39
C LEU A 180 -12.31 2.27 -15.88
N ALA A 181 -12.48 2.78 -17.10
CA ALA A 181 -13.80 2.88 -17.72
C ALA A 181 -14.46 1.50 -17.88
N LEU A 182 -13.71 0.49 -18.35
CA LEU A 182 -14.20 -0.88 -18.50
C LEU A 182 -14.64 -1.50 -17.16
N VAL A 183 -13.83 -1.39 -16.10
CA VAL A 183 -14.21 -1.99 -14.80
C VAL A 183 -15.30 -1.21 -14.07
N GLY A 184 -15.49 0.07 -14.45
CA GLY A 184 -16.62 0.91 -14.03
C GLY A 184 -17.96 0.49 -14.64
N GLU A 185 -17.96 -0.38 -15.66
CA GLU A 185 -19.19 -0.91 -16.25
C GLU A 185 -20.01 -1.72 -15.23
N LYS A 186 -21.34 -1.58 -15.34
CA LYS A 186 -22.28 -2.26 -14.42
C LYS A 186 -22.53 -3.72 -14.79
N ASP A 187 -22.35 -4.07 -16.06
CA ASP A 187 -22.56 -5.43 -16.54
C ASP A 187 -21.24 -6.23 -16.46
N GLU A 188 -21.12 -7.05 -15.42
CA GLU A 188 -19.96 -7.93 -15.22
C GLU A 188 -19.71 -8.86 -16.40
N LYS A 189 -20.74 -9.21 -17.19
CA LYS A 189 -20.56 -10.05 -18.39
C LYS A 189 -19.74 -9.35 -19.46
N ILE A 190 -19.80 -8.02 -19.56
CA ILE A 190 -18.98 -7.25 -20.48
C ILE A 190 -17.52 -7.33 -20.03
N ILE A 191 -17.28 -7.12 -18.73
CA ILE A 191 -15.94 -7.20 -18.14
C ILE A 191 -15.33 -8.59 -18.38
N ASP A 192 -16.07 -9.66 -18.09
CA ASP A 192 -15.61 -11.04 -18.27
C ASP A 192 -15.31 -11.37 -19.74
N ARG A 193 -16.14 -10.86 -20.66
CA ARG A 193 -15.95 -11.08 -22.10
C ARG A 193 -14.72 -10.36 -22.65
N GLU A 194 -14.42 -9.16 -22.17
CA GLU A 194 -13.28 -8.37 -22.65
C GLU A 194 -11.97 -8.71 -21.91
N THR A 195 -12.04 -9.24 -20.69
CA THR A 195 -10.86 -9.55 -19.84
C THR A 195 -9.79 -10.37 -20.57
N PRO A 196 -10.09 -11.49 -21.25
CA PRO A 196 -9.06 -12.29 -21.93
C PRO A 196 -8.29 -11.51 -23.00
N LYS A 197 -8.95 -10.58 -23.71
CA LYS A 197 -8.30 -9.75 -24.73
C LYS A 197 -7.39 -8.70 -24.10
N LEU A 198 -7.78 -8.19 -22.93
CA LEU A 198 -7.06 -7.14 -22.21
C LEU A 198 -5.79 -7.67 -21.55
N LEU A 199 -5.84 -8.86 -20.94
CA LEU A 199 -4.70 -9.45 -20.24
C LEU A 199 -3.50 -9.72 -21.16
N LYS A 200 -3.74 -9.97 -22.46
CA LYS A 200 -2.69 -10.28 -23.44
C LYS A 200 -1.79 -11.42 -22.95
N ASN A 201 -0.53 -11.12 -22.61
CA ASN A 201 0.45 -12.09 -22.15
C ASN A 201 0.45 -12.27 -20.62
N HIS A 202 -0.31 -11.47 -19.88
CA HIS A 202 -0.39 -11.59 -18.43
C HIS A 202 -1.16 -12.86 -18.04
N PRO A 203 -0.63 -13.68 -17.11
CA PRO A 203 -1.27 -14.92 -16.70
C PRO A 203 -2.58 -14.71 -15.92
N ASN A 204 -2.78 -13.54 -15.31
CA ASN A 204 -3.97 -13.22 -14.51
C ASN A 204 -4.12 -11.70 -14.28
N ALA A 205 -5.28 -11.32 -13.75
CA ALA A 205 -5.62 -9.92 -13.44
C ALA A 205 -4.69 -9.28 -12.39
N TYR A 206 -4.12 -10.07 -11.47
CA TYR A 206 -3.16 -9.56 -10.50
C TYR A 206 -1.90 -8.98 -11.19
N THR A 207 -1.25 -9.77 -12.04
CA THR A 207 -0.02 -9.32 -12.73
C THR A 207 -0.29 -8.14 -13.66
N PHE A 208 -1.45 -8.15 -14.33
CA PHE A 208 -1.88 -7.07 -15.21
C PHE A 208 -2.15 -5.76 -14.45
N SER A 209 -2.98 -5.80 -13.40
CA SER A 209 -3.31 -4.62 -12.60
C SER A 209 -2.10 -4.04 -11.86
N LYS A 210 -1.18 -4.89 -11.37
CA LYS A 210 0.08 -4.43 -10.76
C LYS A 210 1.03 -3.78 -11.76
N HIS A 211 1.08 -4.26 -13.01
CA HIS A 211 1.87 -3.61 -14.05
C HIS A 211 1.31 -2.22 -14.38
N LEU A 212 -0.01 -2.08 -14.54
CA LEU A 212 -0.64 -0.78 -14.73
C LEU A 212 -0.40 0.16 -13.54
N ALA A 213 -0.41 -0.35 -12.31
CA ALA A 213 -0.18 0.45 -11.12
C ALA A 213 1.21 1.12 -11.07
N GLU A 214 2.23 0.59 -11.76
CA GLU A 214 3.55 1.22 -11.87
C GLU A 214 3.50 2.56 -12.62
N HIS A 215 2.46 2.79 -13.42
CA HIS A 215 2.27 4.02 -14.20
C HIS A 215 1.46 5.10 -13.48
N GLU A 216 0.97 4.82 -12.28
CA GLU A 216 0.28 5.80 -11.43
C GLU A 216 1.24 6.56 -10.51
N VAL A 217 2.47 6.07 -10.32
CA VAL A 217 3.42 6.51 -9.27
C VAL A 217 4.51 7.44 -9.81
#